data_AF-A0AAE3IE71-F1
#
_entry.id   AF-A0AAE3IE71-F1
#
_cell.length_a   1.000
_cell.length_b   1.000
_cell.length_c   1.000
_cell.angle_alpha   90.00
_cell.angle_beta   90.00
_cell.angle_gamma   90.00
#
_symmetry.space_group_name_H-M   'P 1'
#
loop_
_entity.id
_entity.type
_entity.pdbx_description
1 polymer ?
#
loop_
_entity_poly.entity_id
_entity_poly.type
_entity_poly.pdbx_seq_one_letter_code
_entity_poly.pdbx_strand_id
1 'polypeptide(L)'
;MSNKPYLTREKIDTLLKQGIKKRDFEDQIGFFCTDQGYVYKSDKSFDELANDEICYIPEYYDETDENGLLEDVATYTKLDFMELCDNIKWRAVFVYEGVDWQYPETYYDEIDWEELEEFETQNKSK
;
A
#
# COMPACT_ATOMS: atom_id res chain seq x y z
N MET A 1 6.72 -21.92 -9.79
CA MET A 1 6.35 -20.59 -9.28
C MET A 1 6.71 -19.59 -10.35
N SER A 2 5.74 -18.81 -10.83
CA SER A 2 6.00 -17.79 -11.85
C SER A 2 6.78 -16.66 -11.16
N ASN A 3 8.05 -16.44 -11.53
CA ASN A 3 8.80 -15.25 -11.13
C ASN A 3 8.22 -14.04 -11.88
N LYS A 4 7.01 -13.62 -11.52
CA LYS A 4 6.53 -12.30 -11.93
C LYS A 4 7.41 -11.28 -11.21
N PRO A 5 8.08 -10.36 -11.93
CA PRO A 5 8.78 -9.27 -11.28
C PRO A 5 7.78 -8.47 -10.44
N TYR A 6 8.18 -8.10 -9.23
CA TYR A 6 7.37 -7.29 -8.33
C TYR A 6 7.24 -5.85 -8.86
N LEU A 7 6.24 -5.12 -8.38
CA LEU A 7 5.99 -3.75 -8.81
C LEU A 7 7.01 -2.80 -8.16
N THR A 8 7.67 -1.97 -8.97
CA THR A 8 8.69 -1.02 -8.51
C THR A 8 8.30 0.41 -8.86
N ARG A 9 8.87 1.39 -8.14
CA ARG A 9 8.69 2.82 -8.46
C ARG A 9 9.17 3.15 -9.88
N GLU A 10 10.26 2.53 -10.34
CA GLU A 10 10.75 2.71 -11.72
C GLU A 10 9.69 2.33 -12.77
N LYS A 11 8.94 1.25 -12.54
CA LYS A 11 7.84 0.85 -13.44
C LYS A 11 6.72 1.89 -13.44
N ILE A 12 6.34 2.40 -12.26
CA ILE A 12 5.33 3.47 -12.14
C ILE A 12 5.79 4.72 -12.88
N ASP A 13 6.99 5.23 -12.57
CA ASP A 13 7.55 6.43 -13.19
C ASP A 13 7.64 6.30 -14.71
N THR A 14 7.92 5.10 -15.22
CA THR A 14 7.94 4.83 -16.67
C THR A 14 6.56 4.98 -17.29
N LEU A 15 5.51 4.47 -16.64
CA LEU A 15 4.13 4.62 -17.12
C LEU A 15 3.69 6.09 -17.10
N LEU A 16 4.03 6.83 -16.03
CA LEU A 16 3.73 8.26 -15.92
C LEU A 16 4.42 9.07 -17.03
N LYS A 17 5.72 8.83 -17.26
CA LYS A 17 6.49 9.49 -18.34
C LYS A 17 5.95 9.20 -19.74
N GLN A 18 5.27 8.07 -19.94
CA GLN A 18 4.64 7.73 -21.21
C GLN A 18 3.30 8.43 -21.43
N GLY A 19 2.75 9.09 -20.40
CA GLY A 19 1.43 9.70 -20.43
C GLY A 19 0.35 8.62 -20.39
N ILE A 20 -0.03 8.20 -19.19
CA ILE A 20 -1.02 7.15 -18.98
C ILE A 20 -2.28 7.73 -18.31
N LYS A 21 -3.45 7.26 -18.73
CA LYS A 21 -4.72 7.60 -18.06
C LYS A 21 -4.94 6.69 -16.87
N LYS A 22 -5.68 7.19 -15.86
CA LYS A 22 -6.02 6.46 -14.63
C LYS A 22 -6.49 5.02 -14.92
N ARG A 23 -7.48 4.86 -15.79
CA ARG A 23 -8.07 3.54 -16.09
C ARG A 23 -7.07 2.56 -16.70
N ASP A 24 -6.25 3.02 -17.65
CA ASP A 24 -5.24 2.19 -18.30
C ASP A 24 -4.13 1.80 -17.32
N PHE A 25 -3.82 2.68 -16.35
CA PHE A 25 -2.89 2.39 -15.27
C PHE A 25 -3.44 1.33 -14.33
N GLU A 26 -4.68 1.49 -13.83
CA GLU A 26 -5.35 0.54 -12.95
C GLU A 26 -5.39 -0.87 -13.57
N ASP A 27 -5.74 -0.97 -14.85
CA ASP A 27 -5.81 -2.22 -15.58
C ASP A 27 -4.41 -2.88 -15.76
N GLN A 28 -3.34 -2.08 -15.94
CA GLN A 28 -1.97 -2.57 -16.07
C GLN A 28 -1.33 -3.00 -14.74
N ILE A 29 -1.68 -2.32 -13.66
CA ILE A 29 -1.19 -2.61 -12.31
C ILE A 29 -1.96 -3.77 -11.68
N GLY A 30 -3.24 -3.90 -12.02
CA GLY A 30 -4.11 -4.98 -11.53
C GLY A 30 -4.88 -4.57 -10.28
N PHE A 31 -5.51 -3.40 -10.31
CA PHE A 31 -6.41 -2.97 -9.24
C PHE A 31 -7.63 -3.89 -9.11
N PHE A 32 -8.12 -4.05 -7.89
CA PHE A 32 -9.30 -4.85 -7.57
C PHE A 32 -10.20 -4.15 -6.56
N CYS A 33 -11.49 -4.51 -6.56
CA CYS A 33 -12.45 -4.02 -5.59
C CYS A 33 -12.31 -4.79 -4.28
N THR A 34 -12.20 -4.06 -3.18
CA THR A 34 -12.45 -4.57 -1.84
C THR A 34 -13.90 -4.33 -1.45
N ASP A 35 -14.27 -4.63 -0.21
CA ASP A 35 -15.61 -4.31 0.30
C ASP A 35 -15.86 -2.80 0.42
N GLN A 36 -14.78 -2.00 0.48
CA GLN A 36 -14.86 -0.57 0.79
C GLN A 36 -14.22 0.36 -0.25
N GLY A 37 -13.43 -0.15 -1.20
CA GLY A 37 -12.84 0.69 -2.24
C GLY A 37 -12.20 -0.07 -3.40
N TYR A 38 -11.48 0.66 -4.25
CA TYR A 38 -10.78 0.10 -5.42
C TYR A 38 -9.28 0.39 -5.33
N VAL A 39 -8.47 -0.65 -5.09
CA VAL A 39 -7.05 -0.50 -4.72
C VAL A 39 -6.14 -1.43 -5.50
N TYR A 40 -4.84 -1.18 -5.42
CA TYR A 40 -3.84 -2.22 -5.60
C TYR A 40 -3.29 -2.63 -4.24
N LYS A 41 -3.22 -3.94 -3.99
CA LYS A 41 -2.55 -4.53 -2.82
C LYS A 41 -1.86 -5.82 -3.25
N SER A 42 -0.62 -6.01 -2.80
CA SER A 42 0.14 -7.22 -3.09
C SER A 42 -0.54 -8.45 -2.50
N ASP A 43 -0.44 -9.59 -3.17
CA ASP A 43 -0.92 -10.89 -2.67
C ASP A 43 0.05 -11.55 -1.69
N LYS A 44 1.22 -10.94 -1.48
CA LYS A 44 2.25 -11.38 -0.55
C LYS A 44 1.93 -10.94 0.87
N SER A 45 2.30 -11.80 1.82
CA SER A 45 2.38 -11.41 3.22
C SER A 45 3.48 -10.36 3.44
N PHE A 46 3.35 -9.57 4.50
CA PHE A 46 4.33 -8.54 4.84
C PHE A 46 5.79 -9.06 4.92
N ASP A 47 5.98 -10.31 5.34
CA ASP A 47 7.31 -10.92 5.47
C ASP A 47 7.93 -11.34 4.13
N GLU A 48 7.11 -11.58 3.11
CA GLU A 48 7.55 -11.96 1.76
C GLU A 48 7.85 -10.75 0.87
N LEU A 49 7.38 -9.56 1.25
CA LEU A 49 7.64 -8.32 0.53
C LEU A 49 9.12 -7.96 0.53
N ALA A 50 9.63 -7.58 -0.65
CA ALA A 50 10.90 -6.87 -0.75
C ALA A 50 10.75 -5.44 -0.21
N ASN A 51 11.86 -4.83 0.22
CA ASN A 51 11.83 -3.52 0.85
C ASN A 51 11.39 -2.39 -0.11
N ASP A 52 11.78 -2.49 -1.37
CA ASP A 52 11.51 -1.55 -2.46
C ASP A 52 10.30 -1.94 -3.34
N GLU A 53 9.62 -3.02 -2.97
CA GLU A 53 8.41 -3.47 -3.66
C GLU A 53 7.24 -2.57 -3.28
N ILE A 54 6.58 -1.99 -4.29
CA ILE A 54 5.28 -1.33 -4.10
C ILE A 54 4.28 -2.43 -3.77
N CYS A 55 3.72 -2.37 -2.56
CA CYS A 55 2.79 -3.35 -2.05
C CYS A 55 1.37 -2.81 -1.86
N TYR A 56 1.16 -1.48 -1.92
CA TYR A 56 -0.15 -0.88 -1.77
C TYR A 56 -0.29 0.44 -2.54
N ILE A 57 -1.46 0.68 -3.14
CA ILE A 57 -1.90 1.94 -3.74
C ILE A 57 -3.38 2.16 -3.35
N PRO A 58 -3.73 3.24 -2.64
CA PRO A 58 -5.08 3.52 -2.16
C PRO A 58 -6.04 3.92 -3.30
N GLU A 59 -7.32 4.11 -3.04
CA GLU A 59 -8.31 4.44 -4.09
C GLU A 59 -8.12 5.85 -4.69
N TYR A 60 -7.84 6.83 -3.83
CA TYR A 60 -7.67 8.23 -4.22
C TYR A 60 -6.19 8.56 -4.46
N TYR A 61 -5.45 7.64 -5.07
CA TYR A 61 -4.00 7.76 -5.23
C TYR A 61 -3.53 8.82 -6.22
N ASP A 62 -4.40 9.26 -7.13
CA ASP A 62 -4.02 9.92 -8.38
C ASP A 62 -4.06 11.44 -8.31
N GLU A 63 -3.03 12.04 -8.90
CA GLU A 63 -3.04 13.43 -9.37
C GLU A 63 -2.98 13.44 -10.91
N THR A 64 -3.83 14.23 -11.56
CA THR A 64 -3.92 14.28 -13.03
C THR A 64 -3.73 15.68 -13.60
N ASP A 65 -3.13 15.76 -14.79
CA ASP A 65 -3.02 17.00 -15.56
C ASP A 65 -4.35 17.45 -16.19
N GLU A 66 -4.32 18.59 -16.90
CA GLU A 66 -5.49 19.14 -17.62
C GLU A 66 -6.03 18.23 -18.73
N ASN A 67 -5.24 17.24 -19.18
CA ASN A 67 -5.60 16.28 -20.21
C ASN A 67 -6.09 14.94 -19.62
N GLY A 68 -6.12 14.82 -18.29
CA GLY A 68 -6.50 13.60 -17.56
C GLY A 68 -5.43 12.50 -17.59
N LEU A 69 -4.17 12.86 -17.80
CA LEU A 69 -3.02 11.97 -17.65
C LEU A 69 -2.51 12.01 -16.22
N LEU A 70 -2.08 10.86 -15.68
CA LEU A 70 -1.50 10.79 -14.33
C LEU A 70 -0.17 11.56 -14.29
N GLU A 71 -0.04 12.48 -13.33
CA GLU A 71 1.19 13.21 -13.01
C GLU A 71 1.92 12.57 -11.82
N ASP A 72 1.18 12.16 -10.79
CA ASP A 72 1.70 11.45 -9.64
C ASP A 72 0.73 10.37 -9.14
N VAL A 73 1.29 9.43 -8.40
CA VAL A 73 0.61 8.28 -7.81
C VAL A 73 1.17 8.07 -6.41
N ALA A 74 0.29 8.12 -5.41
CA ALA A 74 0.62 7.69 -4.06
C ALA A 74 0.90 6.18 -4.06
N THR A 75 2.10 5.76 -3.67
CA THR A 75 2.51 4.34 -3.66
C THR A 75 3.20 4.03 -2.36
N TYR A 76 2.95 2.85 -1.81
CA TYR A 76 3.52 2.42 -0.55
C TYR A 76 4.29 1.11 -0.71
N THR A 77 5.46 1.07 -0.09
CA THR A 77 6.35 -0.07 0.03
C THR A 77 6.33 -0.60 1.45
N LYS A 78 6.93 -1.77 1.66
CA LYS A 78 7.18 -2.31 2.99
C LYS A 78 7.92 -1.32 3.90
N LEU A 79 8.88 -0.57 3.36
CA LEU A 79 9.63 0.41 4.14
C LEU A 79 8.74 1.59 4.58
N ASP A 80 7.81 2.03 3.75
CA ASP A 80 6.88 3.12 4.11
C ASP A 80 5.97 2.69 5.27
N PHE A 81 5.44 1.45 5.24
CA PHE A 81 4.68 0.90 6.37
C PHE A 81 5.53 0.77 7.64
N MET A 82 6.80 0.38 7.51
CA MET A 82 7.71 0.32 8.65
C MET A 82 7.98 1.71 9.23
N GLU A 83 8.23 2.70 8.39
CA GLU A 83 8.49 4.09 8.80
C GLU A 83 7.27 4.70 9.49
N LEU A 84 6.08 4.56 8.90
CA LEU A 84 4.81 4.98 9.50
C LEU A 84 4.61 4.42 10.92
N CYS A 85 5.11 3.20 11.16
CA CYS A 85 4.95 2.49 12.41
C CYS A 85 6.17 2.57 13.34
N ASP A 86 7.01 3.61 13.24
CA ASP A 86 8.22 3.80 14.06
C ASP A 86 9.20 2.61 14.00
N ASN A 87 9.24 1.90 12.87
CA ASN A 87 9.96 0.65 12.65
C ASN A 87 9.54 -0.51 13.58
N ILE A 88 8.35 -0.43 14.19
CA ILE A 88 7.78 -1.50 15.00
C ILE A 88 7.05 -2.48 14.08
N LYS A 89 7.72 -3.60 13.78
CA LYS A 89 7.26 -4.60 12.79
C LYS A 89 5.80 -5.05 12.99
N TRP A 90 5.38 -5.35 14.22
CA TRP A 90 4.03 -5.89 14.44
C TRP A 90 2.94 -4.84 14.13
N ARG A 91 3.20 -3.55 14.40
CA ARG A 91 2.31 -2.45 14.00
C ARG A 91 2.26 -2.33 12.48
N ALA A 92 3.42 -2.37 11.81
CA ALA A 92 3.48 -2.30 10.35
C ALA A 92 2.71 -3.45 9.67
N VAL A 93 2.82 -4.68 10.20
CA VAL A 93 2.01 -5.82 9.76
C VAL A 93 0.53 -5.55 9.99
N PHE A 94 0.14 -5.08 11.17
CA PHE A 94 -1.26 -4.79 11.48
C PHE A 94 -1.87 -3.76 10.52
N VAL A 95 -1.16 -2.66 10.26
CA VAL A 95 -1.59 -1.59 9.33
C VAL A 95 -1.67 -2.11 7.91
N TYR A 96 -0.64 -2.83 7.43
CA TYR A 96 -0.62 -3.40 6.08
C TYR A 96 -1.76 -4.38 5.86
N GLU A 97 -2.01 -5.30 6.79
CA GLU A 97 -3.08 -6.29 6.63
C GLU A 97 -4.47 -5.64 6.73
N GLY A 98 -4.64 -4.65 7.60
CA GLY A 98 -5.93 -4.00 7.87
C GLY A 98 -6.35 -2.88 6.92
N VAL A 99 -5.41 -2.19 6.26
CA VAL A 99 -5.75 -1.10 5.32
C VAL A 99 -6.49 -1.65 4.08
N ASP A 100 -7.57 -0.97 3.69
CA ASP A 100 -8.55 -1.51 2.74
C ASP A 100 -8.82 -0.58 1.54
N TRP A 101 -8.93 0.74 1.75
CA TRP A 101 -9.12 1.71 0.66
C TRP A 101 -8.41 3.06 0.88
N GLN A 102 -8.31 3.50 2.14
CA GLN A 102 -7.69 4.76 2.55
C GLN A 102 -6.17 4.74 2.47
N TYR A 103 -5.55 5.92 2.60
CA TYR A 103 -4.11 6.01 2.83
C TYR A 103 -3.71 5.28 4.13
N PRO A 104 -2.57 4.57 4.17
CA PRO A 104 -2.08 3.91 5.38
C PRO A 104 -2.00 4.81 6.61
N GLU A 105 -1.66 6.09 6.44
CA GLU A 105 -1.61 7.09 7.50
C GLU A 105 -3.00 7.33 8.10
N THR A 106 -4.02 7.43 7.25
CA THR A 106 -5.41 7.57 7.71
C THR A 106 -5.83 6.35 8.51
N TYR A 107 -5.51 5.14 8.04
CA TYR A 107 -5.80 3.92 8.80
C TYR A 107 -5.05 3.87 10.13
N TYR A 108 -3.77 4.26 10.13
CA TYR A 108 -2.95 4.32 11.33
C TYR A 108 -3.56 5.24 12.39
N ASP A 109 -4.04 6.42 11.99
CA ASP A 109 -4.63 7.40 12.90
C ASP A 109 -5.99 6.95 13.47
N GLU A 110 -6.71 6.07 12.78
CA GLU A 110 -8.00 5.51 13.22
C GLU A 110 -7.86 4.39 14.26
N ILE A 111 -6.66 3.84 14.43
CA ILE A 111 -6.40 2.71 15.32
C ILE A 111 -6.31 3.17 16.78
N ASP A 112 -7.01 2.47 17.67
CA ASP A 112 -6.78 2.56 19.12
C ASP A 112 -5.49 1.78 19.49
N TRP A 113 -4.36 2.48 19.41
CA TRP A 113 -3.04 1.89 19.67
C TRP A 113 -2.85 1.47 21.13
N GLU A 114 -3.48 2.17 22.08
CA GLU A 114 -3.40 1.84 23.50
C GLU A 114 -4.07 0.48 23.75
N GLU A 115 -5.28 0.26 23.22
CA GLU A 115 -6.00 -1.00 23.36
C GLU A 115 -5.23 -2.18 22.73
N LEU A 116 -4.70 -1.99 21.52
CA LEU A 116 -3.95 -3.04 20.83
C LEU A 116 -2.64 -3.40 21.55
N GLU A 117 -1.94 -2.43 22.11
CA GLU A 117 -0.69 -2.67 22.84
C GLU A 117 -0.91 -3.43 24.15
N GLU A 118 -1.99 -3.11 24.86
CA GLU A 118 -2.39 -3.86 26.05
C GLU A 118 -2.67 -5.33 25.68
N PHE A 119 -3.43 -5.56 24.60
CA PHE A 119 -3.73 -6.91 24.11
C PHE A 119 -2.46 -7.68 23.72
N GLU A 120 -1.55 -7.05 22.97
CA GLU A 120 -0.31 -7.66 22.51
C GLU A 120 0.63 -8.00 23.68
N THR A 121 0.72 -7.13 24.68
CA THR A 121 1.54 -7.35 25.89
C THR A 121 1.01 -8.50 26.75
N GLN A 122 -0.32 -8.59 26.90
CA GLN A 122 -0.96 -9.67 27.64
C GLN A 122 -0.79 -11.04 26.97
N ASN A 123 -0.76 -11.08 25.63
CA ASN A 123 -0.58 -12.32 24.88
C ASN A 123 0.89 -12.76 24.75
N LYS A 124 1.83 -11.82 24.76
CA LYS A 124 3.28 -12.13 24.83
C LYS A 124 3.75 -12.62 26.20
N SER A 125 2.95 -12.43 27.25
CA SER A 125 3.27 -12.82 28.64
C SER A 125 2.74 -14.22 29.02
N LYS A 126 2.20 -14.98 28.07
CA LYS A 126 1.75 -16.38 28.22
C LYS A 126 2.64 -17.32 27.43
#